data_AF-A0A1V5XP13-F1
#
_entry.id   AF-A0A1V5XP13-F1
#
_cell.length_a   1.000
_cell.length_b   1.000
_cell.length_c   1.000
_cell.angle_alpha   90.00
_cell.angle_beta   90.00
_cell.angle_gamma   90.00
#
_symmetry.space_group_name_H-M   'P 1'
#
loop_
_entity.id
_entity.type
_entity.pdbx_description
1 polymer ?
#
loop_
_entity_poly.entity_id
_entity_poly.type
_entity_poly.pdbx_seq_one_letter_code
_entity_poly.pdbx_strand_id
1 'polypeptide(L)'
;MMAKQYGDLEILQEIENLCISHQKITQSSECRDFNHRAALLLQSLEEKGFFPLADRMMDLLACCNPKDLSQCDSVQRARDILERLRYLARESLEDDRK
;
A
#
# COMPACT_ATOMS: atom_id res chain seq x y z
N MET A 1 -11.47 3.57 23.47
CA MET A 1 -10.17 3.29 22.83
C MET A 1 -10.13 1.97 22.04
N MET A 2 -11.26 1.27 21.79
CA MET A 2 -11.25 -0.06 21.12
C MET A 2 -11.39 -0.01 19.59
N ALA A 3 -11.96 1.07 19.01
CA ALA A 3 -12.17 1.17 17.57
C ALA A 3 -10.90 1.56 16.78
N LYS A 4 -9.93 2.21 17.44
CA LYS A 4 -8.67 2.63 16.80
C LYS A 4 -7.80 1.40 16.47
N GLN A 5 -7.60 0.52 17.46
CA GLN A 5 -6.81 -0.72 17.33
C GLN A 5 -7.33 -1.71 16.27
N TYR A 6 -8.64 -1.76 16.03
CA TYR A 6 -9.21 -2.65 15.00
C TYR A 6 -8.92 -2.14 13.59
N GLY A 7 -9.01 -0.82 13.39
CA GLY A 7 -8.68 -0.19 12.11
C GLY A 7 -7.20 -0.27 11.78
N ASP A 8 -6.33 -0.26 12.78
CA ASP A 8 -4.88 -0.38 12.64
C ASP A 8 -4.47 -1.74 12.06
N LEU A 9 -5.04 -2.82 12.60
CA LEU A 9 -4.80 -4.19 12.13
C LEU A 9 -5.34 -4.43 10.71
N GLU A 10 -6.50 -3.87 10.37
CA GLU A 10 -7.05 -3.95 9.01
C GLU A 10 -6.14 -3.25 8.00
N ILE A 11 -5.63 -2.05 8.33
CA ILE A 11 -4.69 -1.31 7.48
C ILE A 11 -3.40 -2.12 7.28
N LEU A 12 -2.83 -2.67 8.35
CA LEU A 12 -1.59 -3.46 8.28
C LEU A 12 -1.78 -4.71 7.41
N GLN A 13 -2.91 -5.39 7.58
CA GLN A 13 -3.25 -6.58 6.81
C GLN A 13 -3.45 -6.27 5.32
N GLU A 14 -4.10 -5.15 4.99
CA GLU A 14 -4.24 -4.71 3.60
C GLU A 14 -2.90 -4.32 2.95
N ILE A 15 -2.02 -3.66 3.71
CA ILE A 15 -0.65 -3.36 3.26
C ILE A 15 0.13 -4.66 2.97
N GLU A 16 0.02 -5.66 3.84
CA GLU A 16 0.64 -6.97 3.62
C GLU A 16 0.05 -7.69 2.40
N ASN A 17 -1.28 -7.64 2.23
CA ASN A 17 -1.96 -8.18 1.06
C ASN A 17 -1.48 -7.53 -0.25
N LEU A 18 -1.30 -6.21 -0.26
CA LEU A 18 -0.73 -5.49 -1.40
C LEU A 18 0.70 -5.94 -1.68
N CYS A 19 1.54 -6.08 -0.65
CA CYS A 19 2.92 -6.53 -0.80
C CYS A 19 3.02 -7.95 -1.38
N ILE A 20 2.14 -8.86 -0.96
CA ILE A 20 2.06 -10.23 -1.50
C ILE A 20 1.51 -10.21 -2.93
N SER A 21 0.47 -9.43 -3.19
CA SER A 21 -0.15 -9.32 -4.52
C SER A 21 0.86 -8.79 -5.54
N HIS A 22 1.60 -7.74 -5.18
CA HIS A 22 2.63 -7.16 -6.03
C HIS A 22 3.75 -8.14 -6.39
N GLN A 23 4.17 -9.00 -5.45
CA GLN A 23 5.18 -10.03 -5.72
C GLN A 23 4.71 -11.09 -6.74
N LYS A 24 3.40 -11.26 -6.91
CA LYS A 24 2.80 -12.22 -7.82
C LYS A 24 2.45 -11.63 -9.18
N ILE A 25 2.55 -10.31 -9.35
CA ILE A 25 2.25 -9.64 -10.62
C ILE A 25 3.24 -10.13 -11.67
N THR A 26 2.70 -10.76 -12.69
CA THR A 26 3.44 -11.19 -13.88
C THR A 26 2.92 -10.51 -15.15
N GLN A 27 1.72 -9.92 -15.08
CA GLN A 27 1.04 -9.30 -16.21
C GLN A 27 0.51 -7.89 -15.89
N SER A 28 0.40 -7.06 -16.91
CA SER A 28 -0.07 -5.67 -16.80
C SER A 28 -1.54 -5.54 -16.34
N SER A 29 -2.36 -6.55 -16.62
CA SER A 29 -3.73 -6.67 -16.10
C SER A 29 -3.78 -6.76 -14.58
N GLU A 30 -2.84 -7.49 -13.96
CA GLU A 30 -2.73 -7.66 -12.51
C GLU A 30 -2.26 -6.37 -11.83
N CYS A 31 -1.41 -5.57 -12.49
CA CYS A 31 -1.06 -4.21 -12.02
C CYS A 31 -2.26 -3.29 -11.91
N ARG A 32 -3.27 -3.44 -12.77
CA ARG A 32 -4.46 -2.59 -12.74
C ARG A 32 -5.35 -2.92 -11.54
N ASP A 33 -5.53 -4.20 -11.23
CA ASP A 33 -6.25 -4.64 -10.03
C ASP A 33 -5.50 -4.20 -8.76
N PHE A 34 -4.18 -4.39 -8.76
CA PHE A 34 -3.31 -3.91 -7.68
C PHE A 34 -3.44 -2.40 -7.44
N ASN A 35 -3.40 -1.58 -8.51
CA ASN A 35 -3.57 -0.13 -8.39
C ASN A 35 -4.94 0.25 -7.84
N HIS A 36 -6.00 -0.44 -8.27
CA HIS A 36 -7.33 -0.18 -7.76
C HIS A 36 -7.39 -0.42 -6.25
N ARG A 37 -6.84 -1.55 -5.77
CA ARG A 37 -6.75 -1.85 -4.34
C ARG A 37 -5.88 -0.83 -3.58
N ALA A 38 -4.74 -0.45 -4.13
CA ALA A 38 -3.86 0.55 -3.53
C ALA A 38 -4.53 1.94 -3.43
N ALA A 39 -5.35 2.32 -4.42
CA ALA A 39 -6.13 3.56 -4.37
C ALA A 39 -7.25 3.53 -3.32
N LEU A 40 -7.93 2.38 -3.15
CA LEU A 40 -8.91 2.20 -2.08
C LEU A 40 -8.26 2.27 -0.70
N LEU A 41 -7.07 1.66 -0.54
CA LEU A 41 -6.33 1.72 0.71
C LEU A 41 -5.82 3.14 1.00
N LEU A 42 -5.36 3.89 -0.02
CA LEU A 42 -5.00 5.30 0.11
C LEU A 42 -6.18 6.11 0.69
N GLN A 43 -7.37 5.96 0.12
CA GLN A 43 -8.57 6.64 0.62
C GLN A 43 -8.85 6.28 2.09
N SER A 44 -8.78 4.98 2.45
CA SER A 44 -8.95 4.55 3.84
C SER A 44 -7.89 5.12 4.79
N LEU A 45 -6.64 5.26 4.34
CA LEU A 45 -5.56 5.87 5.11
C LEU A 45 -5.83 7.36 5.35
N GLU A 46 -6.27 8.09 4.34
CA GLU A 46 -6.62 9.51 4.44
C GLU A 46 -7.82 9.73 5.37
N GLU A 47 -8.88 8.92 5.24
CA GLU A 47 -10.07 8.99 6.09
C GLU A 47 -9.76 8.71 7.58
N LYS A 48 -8.79 7.83 7.85
CA LYS A 48 -8.35 7.49 9.20
C LYS A 48 -7.24 8.42 9.73
N GLY A 49 -6.72 9.35 8.91
CA GLY A 49 -5.70 10.33 9.29
C GLY A 49 -4.26 9.81 9.27
N PHE A 50 -3.98 8.68 8.61
CA PHE A 50 -2.64 8.12 8.43
C PHE A 50 -1.89 8.81 7.27
N PHE A 51 -1.75 10.14 7.33
CA PHE A 51 -1.14 10.93 6.26
C PHE A 51 0.28 10.48 5.85
N PRO A 52 1.18 10.07 6.77
CA PRO A 52 2.51 9.57 6.39
C PRO A 52 2.47 8.28 5.55
N LEU A 53 1.49 7.41 5.80
CA LEU A 53 1.29 6.18 5.02
C LEU A 53 0.59 6.50 3.69
N ALA A 54 -0.37 7.43 3.70
CA ALA A 54 -1.04 7.92 2.50
C ALA A 54 -0.05 8.54 1.50
N ASP A 55 0.87 9.37 1.97
CA ASP A 55 1.93 9.99 1.15
C ASP A 55 2.78 8.92 0.42
N ARG A 56 3.16 7.86 1.14
CA ARG A 56 3.90 6.73 0.54
C ARG A 56 3.07 5.93 -0.45
N MET A 57 1.76 5.82 -0.21
CA MET A 57 0.84 5.16 -1.14
C MET A 57 0.65 6.00 -2.42
N MET A 58 0.65 7.32 -2.33
CA MET A 58 0.66 8.20 -3.51
C MET A 58 1.93 8.00 -4.34
N ASP A 59 3.09 7.89 -3.71
CA ASP A 59 4.38 7.56 -4.36
C ASP A 59 4.29 6.21 -5.12
N LEU A 60 3.67 5.20 -4.50
CA LEU A 60 3.46 3.88 -5.10
C LEU A 60 2.55 3.95 -6.34
N LEU A 61 1.41 4.63 -6.25
CA LEU A 61 0.45 4.80 -7.34
C LEU A 61 1.03 5.64 -8.49
N ALA A 62 1.88 6.62 -8.18
CA ALA A 62 2.61 7.38 -9.20
C ALA A 62 3.64 6.51 -9.93
N CYS A 63 4.25 5.56 -9.22
CA CYS A 63 5.29 4.68 -9.73
C CYS A 63 4.75 3.52 -10.58
N CYS A 64 3.67 2.89 -10.13
CA CYS A 64 3.05 1.74 -10.80
C CYS A 64 1.79 2.22 -11.52
N ASN A 65 1.89 2.87 -12.68
CA ASN A 65 0.71 3.29 -13.45
C ASN A 65 0.81 2.77 -14.89
N PRO A 66 0.30 1.56 -15.20
CA PRO A 66 0.35 1.03 -16.55
C PRO A 66 -0.57 1.86 -17.45
N LYS A 67 0.01 2.81 -18.20
CA LYS A 67 -0.73 3.72 -19.09
C LYS A 67 -1.18 3.08 -20.40
N ASP A 68 -0.65 1.94 -20.76
CA ASP A 68 -1.05 1.14 -21.91
C ASP A 68 -0.55 -0.30 -21.68
N LEU A 69 -0.90 -1.26 -22.53
CA LEU A 69 -0.72 -2.72 -22.39
C LEU A 69 0.70 -3.25 -22.03
N SER A 70 1.67 -2.37 -21.84
CA SER A 70 3.06 -2.67 -21.44
C SER A 70 3.19 -3.29 -20.05
N GLN A 71 4.19 -4.16 -19.91
CA GLN A 71 4.63 -4.68 -18.62
C GLN A 71 5.01 -3.54 -17.67
N CYS A 72 4.82 -3.76 -16.38
CA CYS A 72 5.24 -2.81 -15.36
C CYS A 72 6.78 -2.75 -15.31
N ASP A 73 7.36 -1.72 -15.90
CA ASP A 73 8.81 -1.45 -15.82
C ASP A 73 9.25 -1.11 -14.38
N SER A 74 8.29 -0.72 -13.54
CA SER A 74 8.51 -0.20 -12.20
C SER A 74 8.41 -1.26 -11.09
N VAL A 75 8.36 -2.56 -11.40
CA VAL A 75 8.17 -3.64 -10.39
C VAL A 75 9.19 -3.54 -9.25
N GLN A 76 10.47 -3.33 -9.56
CA GLN A 76 11.49 -3.22 -8.51
C GLN A 76 11.29 -1.97 -7.64
N ARG A 77 10.92 -0.84 -8.23
CA ARG A 77 10.71 0.42 -7.50
C ARG A 77 9.44 0.35 -6.63
N ALA A 78 8.35 -0.20 -7.16
CA ALA A 78 7.12 -0.43 -6.41
C ALA A 78 7.34 -1.39 -5.23
N ARG A 79 8.21 -2.39 -5.38
CA ARG A 79 8.61 -3.29 -4.28
C ARG A 79 9.35 -2.54 -3.16
N ASP A 80 10.30 -1.66 -3.48
CA ASP A 80 11.01 -0.86 -2.45
C ASP A 80 10.05 0.04 -1.67
N ILE A 81 9.12 0.70 -2.39
CA ILE A 81 8.10 1.55 -1.77
C ILE A 81 7.19 0.72 -0.85
N LEU A 82 6.73 -0.46 -1.29
CA LEU A 82 5.90 -1.35 -0.48
C LEU A 82 6.62 -1.88 0.76
N GLU A 83 7.91 -2.19 0.66
CA GLU A 83 8.70 -2.64 1.81
C GLU A 83 8.84 -1.53 2.86
N ARG A 84 9.13 -0.31 2.42
CA ARG A 84 9.13 0.88 3.30
C ARG A 84 7.76 1.14 3.92
N LEU A 85 6.69 1.01 3.13
CA LEU A 85 5.33 1.25 3.59
C LEU A 85 4.92 0.23 4.67
N ARG A 86 5.32 -1.04 4.51
CA ARG A 86 5.14 -2.08 5.53
C ARG A 86 5.93 -1.80 6.80
N TYR A 87 7.18 -1.33 6.67
CA TYR A 87 8.02 -0.97 7.83
C TYR A 87 7.41 0.19 8.61
N LEU A 88 7.02 1.27 7.92
CA LEU A 88 6.39 2.45 8.53
C LEU A 88 5.05 2.13 9.18
N ALA A 89 4.25 1.25 8.56
CA ALA A 89 2.98 0.81 9.13
C ALA A 89 3.20 0.03 10.42
N ARG A 90 4.23 -0.83 10.49
CA ARG A 90 4.58 -1.51 11.74
C ARG A 90 5.05 -0.54 12.81
N GLU A 91 5.98 0.35 12.48
CA GLU A 91 6.47 1.34 13.46
C GLU A 91 5.37 2.28 13.96
N SER A 92 4.56 2.83 13.05
CA SER A 92 3.50 3.79 13.42
C SER A 92 2.38 3.15 14.26
N LEU A 93 2.18 1.84 14.12
CA LEU A 93 1.18 1.08 14.87
C LEU A 93 1.75 0.45 16.15
N GLU A 94 3.07 0.26 16.23
CA GLU A 94 3.77 -0.18 17.44
C GLU A 94 4.03 0.98 18.42
N ASP A 95 4.18 2.22 17.95
CA ASP A 95 4.44 3.39 18.80
C ASP A 95 3.21 3.80 19.66
N ASP A 96 1.97 3.56 19.19
CA ASP A 96 0.73 3.82 19.97
C ASP A 96 0.55 2.81 21.15
N ARG A 97 1.42 1.79 21.28
CA ARG A 97 1.41 0.80 22.39
C ARG A 97 2.34 1.15 23.57
N LYS A 98 3.13 2.23 23.48
CA LYS A 98 4.10 2.63 24.52
C LYS A 98 3.64 3.85 25.30
#